data_AF-A0A3C0ADN9-F1
#
_entry.id   AF-A0A3C0ADN9-F1
#
_cell.length_a   1.000
_cell.length_b   1.000
_cell.length_c   1.000
_cell.angle_alpha   90.00
_cell.angle_beta   90.00
_cell.angle_gamma   90.00
#
_symmetry.space_group_name_H-M   'P 1'
#
loop_
_entity.id
_entity.type
_entity.pdbx_description
1 polymer ?
#
loop_
_entity_poly.entity_id
_entity_poly.type
_entity_poly.pdbx_seq_one_letter_code
_entity_poly.pdbx_strand_id
1 'polypeptide(L)'
;MYFIKSMTAKFLLVSVSVFCVGCSGGDSVDLGTVTGVVTMDGTPLPDAIVVFVPEKGNPSTGRTDDSGKYELSYPGDSKGALVGSHTVKITTGKPLDETISGDADMANVDM
;
A
#
# COMPACT_ATOMS: atom_id res chain seq x y z
N MET A 1 22.95 53.55 25.37
CA MET A 1 24.00 53.92 26.34
C MET A 1 24.51 52.63 26.98
N TYR A 2 25.74 52.24 26.59
CA TYR A 2 26.75 51.31 27.15
C TYR A 2 26.31 50.09 28.00
N PHE A 3 26.58 48.86 27.50
CA PHE A 3 27.71 47.96 27.88
C PHE A 3 27.47 47.29 29.23
N ILE A 4 27.64 45.96 29.41
CA ILE A 4 28.88 45.18 29.64
C ILE A 4 28.42 43.70 29.73
N LYS A 5 29.09 42.62 29.36
CA LYS A 5 30.33 42.32 28.62
C LYS A 5 30.40 40.79 28.46
N SER A 6 30.89 40.37 27.29
CA SER A 6 31.33 39.01 26.92
C SER A 6 32.15 38.32 28.02
N MET A 7 31.94 37.01 28.21
CA MET A 7 32.96 36.09 28.71
C MET A 7 32.69 34.67 28.21
N THR A 8 33.35 34.33 27.09
CA THR A 8 33.52 32.97 26.61
C THR A 8 34.37 32.17 27.61
N ALA A 9 33.86 31.05 28.10
CA ALA A 9 34.66 30.01 28.74
C ALA A 9 34.26 28.66 28.14
N LYS A 10 35.12 28.19 27.23
CA LYS A 10 35.12 26.81 26.74
C LYS A 10 35.53 25.89 27.88
N PHE A 11 35.16 24.61 27.75
CA PHE A 11 35.75 23.45 28.44
C PHE A 11 35.09 23.00 29.76
N LEU A 12 34.13 22.07 29.68
CA LEU A 12 34.19 20.81 30.44
C LEU A 12 33.14 19.80 29.93
N LEU A 13 33.60 18.86 29.10
CA LEU A 13 33.36 17.42 29.22
C LEU A 13 32.13 16.98 30.05
N VAL A 14 30.98 16.81 29.41
CA VAL A 14 29.92 15.91 29.89
C VAL A 14 29.51 15.00 28.75
N SER A 15 30.12 13.82 28.76
CA SER A 15 29.73 12.63 28.03
C SER A 15 28.28 12.27 28.38
N VAL A 16 27.34 12.64 27.51
CA VAL A 16 25.99 12.05 27.51
C VAL A 16 26.02 10.92 26.49
N SER A 17 26.45 9.76 26.97
CA SER A 17 26.26 8.48 26.30
C SER A 17 24.75 8.20 26.27
N VAL A 18 24.09 8.61 25.20
CA VAL A 18 22.74 8.16 24.90
C VAL A 18 22.86 6.74 24.34
N PHE A 19 22.64 5.76 25.21
CA PHE A 19 22.33 4.40 24.83
C PHE A 19 21.00 4.40 24.06
N CYS A 20 21.06 4.58 22.74
CA CYS A 20 19.97 4.19 21.85
C CYS A 20 20.01 2.67 21.68
N VAL A 21 19.50 1.94 22.67
CA VAL A 21 19.12 0.54 22.50
C VAL A 21 17.64 0.52 22.10
N GLY A 22 17.34 0.91 20.86
CA GLY A 22 16.10 0.50 20.20
C GLY A 22 16.39 -0.88 19.58
N CYS A 23 16.04 -1.98 20.24
CA CYS A 23 14.72 -2.58 20.40
C CYS A 23 14.09 -3.05 19.07
N SER A 24 14.00 -4.37 18.97
CA SER A 24 13.19 -5.22 18.09
C SER A 24 13.44 -5.14 16.58
N GLY A 25 14.45 -5.90 16.13
CA GLY A 25 14.35 -6.62 14.86
C GLY A 25 13.39 -7.80 15.03
N GLY A 26 12.10 -7.55 14.83
CA GLY A 26 11.21 -8.63 14.41
C GLY A 26 11.44 -8.85 12.91
N ASP A 27 11.14 -10.05 12.40
CA ASP A 27 11.03 -10.32 10.96
C ASP A 27 9.82 -9.55 10.37
N SER A 28 9.81 -8.22 10.54
CA SER A 28 8.82 -7.34 9.98
C SER A 28 9.15 -7.17 8.52
N VAL A 29 8.27 -7.70 7.69
CA VAL A 29 8.21 -7.40 6.27
C VAL A 29 8.14 -5.88 6.11
N ASP A 30 9.12 -5.30 5.40
CA ASP A 30 9.18 -3.85 5.19
C ASP A 30 8.08 -3.44 4.18
N LEU A 31 7.06 -2.75 4.68
CA LEU A 31 5.91 -2.32 3.92
C LEU A 31 5.89 -0.79 3.83
N GLY A 32 5.82 -0.26 2.61
CA GLY A 32 5.56 1.14 2.35
C GLY A 32 4.08 1.41 2.08
N THR A 33 3.50 2.44 2.70
CA THR A 33 2.14 2.90 2.39
C THR A 33 2.07 3.39 0.95
N VAL A 34 1.10 2.91 0.18
CA VAL A 34 0.88 3.31 -1.21
C VAL A 34 -0.56 3.77 -1.40
N THR A 35 -0.70 5.00 -1.88
CA THR A 35 -1.97 5.58 -2.32
C THR A 35 -1.77 6.27 -3.66
N GLY A 36 -2.83 6.41 -4.44
CA GLY A 36 -2.76 7.10 -5.73
C GLY A 36 -4.14 7.34 -6.34
N VAL A 37 -4.14 7.94 -7.53
CA VAL A 37 -5.34 8.17 -8.35
C VAL A 37 -5.12 7.52 -9.71
N VAL A 38 -6.09 6.73 -10.16
CA VAL A 38 -6.11 6.17 -11.51
C VAL A 38 -7.07 7.01 -12.36
N THR A 39 -6.61 7.38 -13.55
CA THR A 39 -7.42 8.08 -14.55
C THR A 39 -7.36 7.36 -15.88
N MET A 40 -8.42 7.52 -16.68
CA MET A 40 -8.50 7.11 -18.08
C MET A 40 -8.98 8.32 -18.88
N ASP A 41 -8.19 8.71 -19.89
CA ASP A 41 -8.45 9.91 -20.71
C ASP A 41 -8.68 11.19 -19.88
N GLY A 42 -7.94 11.32 -18.78
CA GLY A 42 -8.03 12.46 -17.87
C GLY A 42 -9.23 12.43 -16.90
N THR A 43 -10.10 11.42 -17.00
CA THR A 43 -11.25 11.23 -16.11
C THR A 43 -10.89 10.23 -15.00
N PRO A 44 -11.27 10.46 -13.73
CA PRO A 44 -11.12 9.46 -12.67
C PRO A 44 -11.76 8.13 -13.06
N LEU A 45 -11.03 7.03 -12.83
CA LEU A 45 -11.50 5.70 -13.18
C LEU A 45 -11.96 4.96 -11.91
N PRO A 46 -13.27 4.87 -11.65
CA PRO A 46 -13.79 4.10 -10.53
C PRO A 46 -13.73 2.60 -10.81
N ASP A 47 -13.80 1.82 -9.74
CA ASP A 47 -13.96 0.37 -9.78
C ASP A 47 -12.81 -0.40 -10.46
N ALA A 48 -11.66 0.23 -10.66
CA ALA A 48 -10.47 -0.40 -11.21
C ALA A 48 -9.72 -1.16 -10.12
N ILE A 49 -9.28 -2.36 -10.46
CA ILE A 49 -8.41 -3.19 -9.61
C ILE A 49 -6.97 -2.84 -9.93
N VAL A 50 -6.22 -2.40 -8.93
CA VAL A 50 -4.80 -2.08 -8.99
C VAL A 50 -4.03 -3.18 -8.26
N VAL A 51 -3.06 -3.79 -8.95
CA VAL A 51 -2.22 -4.86 -8.40
C VAL A 51 -0.75 -4.49 -8.56
N PHE A 52 -0.02 -4.51 -7.45
CA PHE A 52 1.43 -4.33 -7.42
C PHE A 52 2.08 -5.69 -7.20
N VAL A 53 2.80 -6.17 -8.22
CA VAL A 53 3.49 -7.46 -8.18
C VAL A 53 4.98 -7.20 -7.96
N PRO A 54 5.53 -7.51 -6.77
CA PRO A 54 6.96 -7.35 -6.51
C PRO A 54 7.77 -8.39 -7.28
N GLU A 55 9.07 -8.15 -7.43
CA GLU A 55 10.00 -9.18 -7.94
C GLU A 55 10.06 -10.43 -7.06
N LYS A 56 9.84 -10.27 -5.74
CA LYS A 56 9.81 -11.34 -4.74
C LYS A 56 8.78 -11.03 -3.66
N GLY A 57 8.06 -12.05 -3.22
CA GLY A 57 7.04 -11.94 -2.17
C GLY A 57 5.62 -11.81 -2.72
N ASN A 58 4.68 -11.41 -1.87
CA ASN A 58 3.27 -11.39 -2.22
C ASN A 58 2.85 -10.09 -2.90
N PRO A 59 1.91 -10.14 -3.86
CA PRO A 59 1.36 -8.94 -4.47
C PRO A 59 0.48 -8.17 -3.49
N SER A 60 0.38 -6.87 -3.70
CA SER A 60 -0.55 -5.98 -2.99
C SER A 60 -1.66 -5.55 -3.93
N THR A 61 -2.86 -5.34 -3.40
CA THR A 61 -4.05 -5.02 -4.21
C THR A 61 -4.81 -3.83 -3.65
N GLY A 62 -5.45 -3.07 -4.52
CA GLY A 62 -6.35 -1.98 -4.17
C GLY A 62 -7.46 -1.85 -5.20
N ARG A 63 -8.58 -1.26 -4.81
CA ARG A 63 -9.69 -0.92 -5.70
C ARG A 63 -9.89 0.58 -5.69
N THR A 64 -10.09 1.18 -6.85
CA THR A 64 -10.33 2.62 -6.95
C THR A 64 -11.77 2.96 -6.55
N ASP A 65 -11.94 4.07 -5.83
CA ASP A 65 -13.23 4.64 -5.48
C ASP A 65 -13.83 5.50 -6.60
N ASP A 66 -14.98 6.13 -6.36
CA ASP A 66 -15.66 7.04 -7.31
C ASP A 66 -14.79 8.23 -7.75
N SER A 67 -13.78 8.58 -6.97
CA SER A 67 -12.80 9.64 -7.29
C SER A 67 -11.53 9.10 -7.94
N GLY A 68 -11.50 7.81 -8.29
CA GLY A 68 -10.34 7.13 -8.85
C GLY A 68 -9.23 6.85 -7.84
N LYS A 69 -9.43 7.14 -6.54
CA LYS A 69 -8.40 6.97 -5.51
C LYS A 69 -8.31 5.51 -5.06
N TYR A 70 -7.10 5.03 -4.82
CA TYR A 70 -6.86 3.70 -4.25
C TYR A 70 -5.85 3.76 -3.10
N GLU A 71 -5.96 2.78 -2.22
CA GLU A 71 -4.97 2.43 -1.20
C GLU A 71 -4.63 0.94 -1.36
N LEU A 72 -3.34 0.59 -1.38
CA LEU A 72 -2.93 -0.81 -1.46
C LEU A 72 -3.02 -1.50 -0.11
N SER A 73 -3.45 -2.75 -0.15
CA SER A 73 -3.44 -3.67 0.97
C SER A 73 -2.55 -4.88 0.62
N TYR A 74 -1.64 -5.18 1.52
CA TYR A 74 -0.81 -6.37 1.53
C TYR A 74 -1.56 -7.51 2.25
N PRO A 75 -1.35 -8.79 1.88
CA PRO A 75 -2.03 -9.92 2.53
C PRO A 75 -1.84 -9.94 4.05
N GLY A 76 -2.89 -10.36 4.77
CA GLY A 76 -2.90 -10.32 6.24
C GLY A 76 -3.29 -8.96 6.82
N ASP A 77 -4.24 -8.27 6.16
CA ASP A 77 -4.83 -6.99 6.60
C ASP A 77 -3.84 -5.84 6.81
N SER A 78 -2.63 -5.97 6.26
CA SER A 78 -1.59 -4.95 6.36
C SER A 78 -1.74 -3.94 5.23
N LYS A 79 -1.51 -2.65 5.52
CA LYS A 79 -1.57 -1.60 4.50
C LYS A 79 -0.23 -1.45 3.79
N GLY A 80 -0.29 -1.09 2.52
CA GLY A 80 0.88 -0.82 1.69
C GLY A 80 1.31 -1.99 0.81
N ALA A 81 2.57 -1.95 0.40
CA ALA A 81 3.22 -2.94 -0.43
C ALA A 81 4.68 -3.12 0.01
N LEU A 82 5.27 -4.26 -0.34
CA LEU A 82 6.68 -4.54 -0.13
C LEU A 82 7.55 -3.40 -0.67
N VAL A 83 8.58 -2.97 0.07
CA VAL A 83 9.54 -2.00 -0.47
C VAL A 83 10.38 -2.67 -1.57
N GLY A 84 10.47 -2.05 -2.75
CA GLY A 84 11.26 -2.57 -3.87
C GLY A 84 10.64 -2.29 -5.25
N SER A 85 11.11 -3.02 -6.26
CA SER A 85 10.60 -2.95 -7.63
C SER A 85 9.30 -3.75 -7.79
N HIS A 86 8.32 -3.14 -8.48
CA HIS A 86 7.02 -3.76 -8.76
C HIS A 86 6.62 -3.62 -10.22
N THR A 87 5.94 -4.64 -10.74
CA THR A 87 5.11 -4.52 -11.95
C THR A 87 3.70 -4.14 -11.54
N VAL A 88 3.21 -3.01 -12.05
CA VAL A 88 1.87 -2.50 -11.77
C VAL A 88 0.89 -2.97 -12.84
N LYS A 89 -0.23 -3.55 -12.44
CA LYS A 89 -1.33 -3.97 -13.32
C LYS A 89 -2.62 -3.28 -12.89
N ILE A 90 -3.36 -2.77 -13.86
CA ILE A 90 -4.64 -2.10 -13.63
C ILE A 90 -5.67 -2.74 -14.55
N THR A 91 -6.78 -3.23 -13.99
CA THR A 91 -7.84 -3.91 -14.75
C THR A 91 -9.22 -3.45 -14.30
N THR A 92 -10.13 -3.27 -15.25
CA THR A 92 -11.55 -2.91 -15.02
C THR A 92 -12.49 -4.11 -15.15
N GLY A 93 -11.95 -5.31 -15.37
CA GLY A 93 -12.76 -6.52 -15.50
C GLY A 93 -13.40 -6.88 -14.15
N LYS A 94 -14.73 -6.96 -14.13
CA LYS A 94 -15.42 -7.72 -13.08
C LYS A 94 -14.90 -9.16 -13.17
N PRO A 95 -14.58 -9.84 -12.04
CA PRO A 95 -14.51 -11.30 -12.08
C PRO A 95 -15.81 -11.76 -12.74
N LEU A 96 -15.70 -12.51 -13.83
CA LEU A 96 -16.87 -13.05 -14.49
C LEU A 96 -17.57 -13.90 -13.43
N ASP A 97 -18.70 -13.41 -12.92
CA ASP A 97 -19.61 -14.26 -12.17
C ASP A 97 -19.94 -15.38 -13.15
N GLU A 98 -19.36 -16.57 -12.93
CA GLU A 98 -19.75 -17.80 -13.60
C GLU A 98 -21.19 -18.09 -13.15
N THR A 99 -22.13 -17.34 -13.70
CA THR A 99 -23.52 -17.71 -13.76
C THR A 99 -23.57 -18.81 -14.80
N ILE A 100 -23.17 -20.02 -14.40
CA ILE A 100 -23.74 -21.22 -15.00
C ILE A 100 -25.19 -21.22 -14.51
N SER A 101 -26.02 -20.38 -15.14
CA SER A 101 -27.42 -20.68 -15.29
C SER A 101 -27.45 -21.96 -16.11
N GLY A 102 -27.50 -23.09 -15.41
CA GLY A 102 -27.97 -24.33 -15.97
C GLY A 102 -29.49 -24.24 -16.09
N ASP A 103 -29.97 -23.32 -16.91
CA ASP A 103 -31.31 -23.36 -17.49
C ASP A 103 -31.32 -24.43 -18.58
N ALA A 104 -31.19 -25.69 -18.17
CA ALA A 104 -31.62 -26.82 -18.98
C ALA A 104 -32.98 -27.24 -18.45
N ASP A 105 -34.01 -26.70 -19.10
CA ASP A 105 -35.36 -27.25 -19.16
C ASP A 105 -35.29 -28.79 -19.26
N MET A 106 -35.59 -29.48 -18.16
CA MET A 106 -36.05 -30.86 -18.18
C MET A 106 -37.58 -30.85 -18.09
N ALA A 107 -38.21 -30.16 -19.04
CA ALA A 107 -39.58 -30.43 -19.40
C ALA A 107 -39.58 -31.59 -20.42
N ASN A 108 -40.21 -32.68 -20.03
CA ASN A 108 -40.75 -33.71 -20.91
C ASN A 108 -39.78 -34.70 -21.58
N VAL A 109 -39.53 -35.83 -20.91
CA VAL A 109 -39.43 -37.12 -21.61
C VAL A 109 -40.44 -38.06 -20.98
N ASP A 110 -41.58 -38.17 -21.64
CA ASP A 110 -42.54 -39.25 -21.48
C ASP A 110 -41.86 -40.60 -21.79
N MET A 111 -41.93 -41.55 -20.85
CA MET A 111 -42.46 -42.93 -21.01
C MET A 111 -42.19 -43.77 -19.75
#